data_AF-A0A3B9JZ83-F1
#
_entry.id   AF-A0A3B9JZ83-F1
#
_cell.length_a   1.000
_cell.length_b   1.000
_cell.length_c   1.000
_cell.angle_alpha   90.00
_cell.angle_beta   90.00
_cell.angle_gamma   90.00
#
_symmetry.space_group_name_H-M   'P 1'
#
loop_
_entity.id
_entity.type
_entity.pdbx_description
1 polymer ?
#
loop_
_entity_poly.entity_id
_entity_poly.type
_entity_poly.pdbx_seq_one_letter_code
_entity_poly.pdbx_strand_id
1 'polypeptide(L)' 'AAIGYQQAFQQISGELDEASAIQDTIRLTNRYARRQMSWFKRDRRTHWLPDSPELLKCALERIRLGA' A
#
# COMPACT_ATOMS: atom_id res chain seq x y z
N ALA A 1 -12.53 -10.46 -2.64
CA ALA A 1 -12.85 -9.08 -2.20
C ALA A 1 -11.56 -8.32 -1.91
N ALA A 2 -11.58 -6.99 -1.96
CA ALA A 2 -10.42 -6.18 -1.55
C ALA A 2 -10.13 -6.34 -0.05
N ILE A 3 -8.90 -6.03 0.37
CA ILE A 3 -8.49 -6.11 1.78
C ILE A 3 -9.42 -5.23 2.63
N GLY A 4 -9.84 -5.72 3.80
CA GLY A 4 -10.73 -5.02 4.72
C GLY A 4 -12.21 -5.31 4.51
N TYR A 5 -12.66 -5.64 3.29
CA TYR A 5 -14.08 -5.90 3.04
C TYR A 5 -14.59 -7.15 3.76
N GLN A 6 -13.78 -8.20 3.85
CA GLN A 6 -14.17 -9.40 4.60
C GLN A 6 -14.24 -9.14 6.11
N GLN A 7 -13.30 -8.36 6.65
CA GLN A 7 -13.29 -7.98 8.07
C GLN A 7 -14.52 -7.13 8.41
N ALA A 8 -14.83 -6.14 7.57
CA ALA A 8 -16.03 -5.31 7.73
C ALA A 8 -17.32 -6.14 7.62
N PHE A 9 -17.38 -7.10 6.69
CA PHE A 9 -18.52 -7.99 6.59
C PHE A 9 -18.71 -8.84 7.86
N GLN A 10 -17.63 -9.44 8.39
CA GLN A 10 -17.67 -10.22 9.62
C GLN A 10 -18.05 -9.39 10.85
N GLN A 11 -17.66 -8.11 10.87
CA GLN A 11 -18.13 -7.18 11.89
C GLN A 11 -19.64 -6.95 11.79
N ILE A 12 -20.13 -6.65 10.58
CA ILE A 12 -21.55 -6.41 10.34
C ILE A 12 -22.39 -7.66 10.66
N SER A 13 -21.87 -8.86 10.41
CA SER A 13 -22.54 -10.12 10.76
C SER A 13 -22.44 -10.50 12.24
N GLY A 14 -21.67 -9.76 13.04
CA GLY A 14 -21.45 -10.03 14.47
C GLY A 14 -20.49 -11.19 14.77
N GLU A 15 -19.79 -11.70 13.76
CA GLU A 15 -18.77 -12.75 13.89
C GLU A 15 -17.43 -12.24 14.43
N LEU A 16 -17.18 -10.93 14.28
CA LEU A 16 -15.95 -10.26 14.69
C LEU A 16 -16.29 -8.93 15.37
N ASP A 17 -15.64 -8.58 16.47
CA ASP A 17 -15.82 -7.24 17.04
C ASP A 17 -15.10 -6.18 16.19
N GLU A 18 -15.53 -4.93 16.32
CA GLU A 18 -15.01 -3.81 15.53
C GLU A 18 -13.50 -3.61 15.71
N ALA A 19 -13.00 -3.69 16.94
CA ALA A 19 -11.58 -3.47 17.21
C ALA A 19 -10.72 -4.56 16.55
N SER A 20 -11.15 -5.82 16.64
CA SER A 20 -10.50 -6.95 15.96
C SER A 20 -10.54 -6.81 14.44
N ALA A 21 -11.68 -6.42 13.87
CA ALA A 21 -11.82 -6.18 12.43
C ALA A 21 -10.86 -5.08 11.91
N ILE A 22 -10.73 -3.99 12.66
CA ILE A 22 -9.78 -2.91 12.36
C ILE A 22 -8.33 -3.42 12.45
N GLN A 23 -7.97 -4.10 13.54
CA GLN A 23 -6.62 -4.62 13.74
C GLN A 23 -6.21 -5.60 12.64
N ASP A 24 -7.11 -6.50 12.25
CA ASP A 24 -6.86 -7.44 11.16
C ASP A 24 -6.71 -6.73 9.82
N THR A 25 -7.57 -5.75 9.53
CA THR A 25 -7.46 -4.95 8.30
C THR A 25 -6.10 -4.24 8.22
N ILE A 26 -5.65 -3.62 9.32
CA ILE A 26 -4.33 -2.98 9.41
C ILE A 26 -3.22 -4.00 9.15
N ARG A 27 -3.27 -5.18 9.79
CA ARG A 27 -2.28 -6.24 9.63
C ARG A 27 -2.19 -6.73 8.18
N LEU A 28 -3.33 -6.97 7.56
CA LEU A 28 -3.43 -7.42 6.17
C LEU A 28 -2.91 -6.35 5.20
N THR A 29 -3.25 -5.08 5.43
CA THR A 29 -2.80 -3.94 4.63
C THR A 29 -1.29 -3.77 4.71
N ASN A 30 -0.72 -3.83 5.92
CA ASN A 30 0.73 -3.77 6.13
C ASN A 30 1.46 -4.94 5.44
N ARG A 31 0.91 -6.15 5.51
CA ARG A 31 1.49 -7.32 4.81
C ARG A 31 1.44 -7.13 3.30
N TYR A 32 0.36 -6.58 2.77
CA TYR A 32 0.20 -6.28 1.35
C TYR A 32 1.20 -5.21 0.87
N ALA A 33 1.32 -4.11 1.60
CA ALA A 33 2.31 -3.06 1.33
C ALA A 33 3.74 -3.60 1.29
N ARG A 34 4.12 -4.47 2.24
CA ARG A 34 5.45 -5.14 2.23
C ARG A 34 5.68 -6.01 1.00
N ARG A 35 4.64 -6.73 0.53
CA ARG A 35 4.72 -7.53 -0.70
C ARG A 35 4.88 -6.63 -1.93
N GLN A 36 4.10 -5.55 -2.03
CA GLN A 36 4.23 -4.57 -3.11
C GLN A 36 5.64 -3.98 -3.14
N MET A 37 6.15 -3.55 -1.99
CA MET A 37 7.53 -3.05 -1.86
C MET A 37 8.56 -4.08 -2.33
N SER A 38 8.38 -5.36 -1.98
CA SER A 38 9.27 -6.43 -2.42
C SER A 38 9.22 -6.68 -3.92
N TRP A 39 8.06 -6.50 -4.56
CA TRP A 39 7.92 -6.61 -6.01
C TRP A 39 8.63 -5.46 -6.73
N PHE A 40 8.35 -4.21 -6.32
CA PHE A 40 8.98 -3.03 -6.91
C PHE A 40 10.50 -3.00 -6.69
N LYS A 41 10.99 -3.47 -5.53
CA LYS A 41 12.44 -3.56 -5.27
C LYS A 41 13.18 -4.52 -6.20
N ARG A 42 12.51 -5.53 -6.75
CA ARG A 42 13.12 -6.50 -7.67
C ARG A 42 13.15 -6.02 -9.12
N ASP A 43 12.23 -5.13 -9.50
CA ASP A 43 12.19 -4.58 -10.86
C ASP A 43 13.20 -3.45 -11.01
N ARG A 44 14.27 -3.71 -11.79
CA ARG A 44 15.36 -2.76 -12.05
C ARG A 44 14.93 -1.52 -12.85
N ARG A 45 13.75 -1.54 -13.46
CA ARG A 45 13.18 -0.38 -14.18
C ARG A 45 12.51 0.62 -13.23
N THR A 46 12.32 0.24 -11.96
CA THR A 46 11.67 1.10 -10.97
C THR A 46 12.62 2.20 -10.52
N HIS A 47 12.20 3.45 -10.68
CA HIS A 47 12.88 4.62 -10.13
C HIS A 47 12.16 5.11 -8.88
N TRP A 48 12.84 5.03 -7.74
CA TRP A 48 12.31 5.48 -6.45
C TRP A 48 12.45 7.00 -6.33
N LEU A 49 11.35 7.66 -5.95
CA LEU A 49 11.35 9.09 -5.67
C LEU A 49 11.46 9.34 -4.16
N PRO A 50 12.11 10.44 -3.74
CA PRO A 50 12.15 10.82 -2.34
C PRO A 50 10.77 11.28 -1.85
N ASP A 51 10.50 11.09 -0.57
CA ASP A 51 9.34 11.73 0.07
C ASP A 51 9.64 13.22 0.24
N SER A 52 9.03 14.05 -0.60
CA SER A 52 9.34 15.47 -0.73
C SER A 52 8.08 16.28 -1.06
N PRO A 53 7.92 17.50 -0.50
CA PRO A 53 6.88 18.43 -0.95
C PRO A 53 6.96 18.78 -2.44
N GLU A 54 8.14 18.63 -3.07
CA GLU A 54 8.37 18.88 -4.50
C GLU A 54 8.27 17.61 -5.36
N LEU A 55 7.57 16.56 -4.92
CA LEU A 55 7.51 15.25 -5.58
C LEU A 55 7.22 15.32 -7.09
N LEU A 56 6.30 16.22 -7.50
CA LEU A 56 5.97 16.42 -8.91
C LEU A 56 7.19 16.86 -9.72
N LYS A 57 7.97 17.82 -9.22
CA LYS A 57 9.18 18.32 -9.88
C LYS A 57 10.23 17.21 -9.97
N CYS A 58 10.46 16.47 -8.88
CA CYS A 58 11.38 15.32 -8.88
C CYS A 58 10.98 14.26 -9.93
N ALA A 59 9.68 13.97 -10.05
CA ALA A 59 9.16 13.02 -11.04
C ALA A 59 9.40 13.51 -12.48
N LEU A 60 9.10 14.78 -12.76
CA LEU A 60 9.31 15.38 -14.09
C LEU A 60 10.78 15.43 -14.48
N GLU A 61 11.68 15.76 -13.54
CA GLU A 61 13.13 15.72 -13.76
C GLU A 61 13.60 14.29 -14.07
N ARG A 62 13.09 13.27 -13.37
CA ARG A 62 13.43 11.87 -13.64
C ARG A 62 12.98 11.43 -15.04
N ILE A 63 11.80 11.83 -15.47
CA ILE A 63 11.29 11.55 -16.83
C ILE A 63 12.12 12.29 -17.88
N ARG A 64 12.44 13.57 -17.65
CA ARG A 64 13.25 14.40 -18.57
C ARG A 64 14.67 13.87 -18.74
N LEU A 65 15.28 13.40 -17.65
CA LEU A 65 16.60 12.76 -17.66
C LEU A 65 16.55 11.35 -18.27
N GLY A 66 15.38 10.92 -18.77
CA GLY A 66 15.20 9.73 -19.56
C GLY A 66 15.19 8.47 -18.73
N ALA A 67 14.45 8.47 -17.61
CA ALA A 67 14.12 7.31 -16.77
C ALA A 67 15.04 6.10 -16.99
#